data_AF-A0A7K2YWD1-F1
#
_entry.id   AF-A0A7K2YWD1-F1
#
_cell.length_a   1.000
_cell.length_b   1.000
_cell.length_c   1.000
_cell.angle_alpha   90.00
_cell.angle_beta   90.00
_cell.angle_gamma   90.00
#
_symmetry.space_group_name_H-M   'P 1'
#
loop_
_entity.id
_entity.type
_entity.pdbx_description
1 polymer ?
#
loop_
_entity_poly.entity_id
_entity_poly.type
_entity_poly.pdbx_seq_one_letter_code
_entity_poly.pdbx_strand_id
1 'polypeptide(L)'
;PAPPGSQALAVSAADRAAAGGLDVLAKGPDEQYERQTVTPWVDDLYSVAYERTYRGLPVVGGDAVVLADGKGRVRATQSATNARISTQVQPTVAASAAETTSKAKLASVDRVESHRLVVRVKDGRSNLAWETVV
;
A
#
# COMPACT_ATOMS: atom_id res chain seq x y z
N PRO A 1 -7.26 -5.63 29.77
CA PRO A 1 -8.06 -5.31 28.56
C PRO A 1 -7.88 -3.83 28.22
N ALA A 2 -7.86 -3.46 26.94
CA ALA A 2 -7.71 -2.07 26.52
C ALA A 2 -8.92 -1.21 26.97
N PRO A 3 -8.72 0.08 27.32
CA PRO A 3 -9.81 1.00 27.58
C PRO A 3 -10.78 1.13 26.38
N PRO A 4 -12.07 1.40 26.63
CA PRO A 4 -13.02 1.74 25.56
C PRO A 4 -12.54 2.93 24.74
N GLY A 5 -12.55 2.80 23.41
CA GLY A 5 -12.16 3.87 22.49
C GLY A 5 -10.66 3.97 22.18
N SER A 6 -9.79 3.20 22.85
CA SER A 6 -8.34 3.17 22.57
C SER A 6 -8.03 2.94 21.10
N GLN A 7 -8.64 1.92 20.48
CA GLN A 7 -8.45 1.64 19.06
C GLN A 7 -8.82 2.82 18.16
N ALA A 8 -9.92 3.52 18.46
CA ALA A 8 -10.36 4.66 17.65
C ALA A 8 -9.36 5.82 17.73
N LEU A 9 -8.78 6.07 18.91
CA LEU A 9 -7.73 7.07 19.10
C LEU A 9 -6.45 6.72 18.33
N ALA A 10 -6.02 5.46 18.42
CA ALA A 10 -4.84 4.96 17.71
C ALA A 10 -5.01 5.07 16.19
N VAL A 11 -6.16 4.62 15.67
CA VAL A 11 -6.51 4.71 14.26
C VAL A 11 -6.57 6.16 13.78
N SER A 12 -7.20 7.05 14.54
CA SER A 12 -7.27 8.47 14.20
C SER A 12 -5.88 9.13 14.13
N ALA A 13 -4.97 8.75 15.02
CA ALA A 13 -3.59 9.23 15.00
C ALA A 13 -2.81 8.69 13.80
N ALA A 14 -2.97 7.40 13.49
CA ALA A 14 -2.36 6.77 12.33
C ALA A 14 -2.84 7.39 11.01
N ASP A 15 -4.14 7.62 10.87
CA ASP A 15 -4.72 8.22 9.66
C ASP A 15 -4.18 9.63 9.42
N ARG A 16 -4.04 10.44 10.49
CA ARG A 16 -3.41 11.77 10.38
C ARG A 16 -1.94 11.68 9.98
N ALA A 17 -1.19 10.71 10.51
CA ALA A 17 0.21 10.53 10.14
C ALA A 17 0.36 10.15 8.66
N ALA A 18 -0.45 9.20 8.17
CA ALA A 18 -0.45 8.78 6.77
C ALA A 18 -0.92 9.92 5.83
N ALA A 19 -2.00 10.61 6.18
CA ALA A 19 -2.51 11.74 5.40
C ALA A 19 -1.52 12.92 5.38
N GLY A 20 -0.90 13.23 6.51
CA GLY A 20 0.10 14.29 6.64
C GLY A 20 1.48 13.95 6.09
N GLY A 21 1.77 12.67 5.85
CA GLY A 21 3.08 12.23 5.37
C GLY A 21 4.17 12.35 6.44
N LEU A 22 3.85 11.96 7.68
CA LEU A 22 4.80 11.99 8.80
C LEU A 22 6.02 11.08 8.53
N ASP A 23 7.22 11.60 8.75
CA ASP A 23 8.49 10.89 8.60
C ASP A 23 8.64 10.16 7.24
N VAL A 24 8.73 8.83 7.27
CA VAL A 24 8.89 7.97 6.09
C VAL A 24 7.62 7.84 5.26
N LEU A 25 6.50 8.43 5.71
CA LEU A 25 5.22 8.44 4.98
C LEU A 25 5.11 9.63 4.01
N ALA A 26 6.17 10.42 3.85
CA ALA A 26 6.21 11.50 2.87
C ALA A 26 5.81 10.98 1.47
N LYS A 27 4.92 11.71 0.80
CA LYS A 27 4.35 11.30 -0.49
C LYS A 27 4.13 12.48 -1.41
N GLY A 28 4.13 12.22 -2.70
CA GLY A 28 3.81 13.19 -3.74
C GLY A 28 2.33 13.60 -3.74
N PRO A 29 1.97 14.65 -4.50
CA PRO A 29 0.61 15.18 -4.55
C PRO A 29 -0.41 14.23 -5.16
N ASP A 30 0.04 13.34 -6.05
CA ASP A 30 -0.80 12.35 -6.73
C ASP A 30 -0.87 11.01 -5.95
N GLU A 31 -0.21 10.95 -4.79
CA GLU A 31 -0.11 9.75 -3.96
C GLU A 31 -1.00 9.84 -2.73
N GLN A 32 -1.67 8.74 -2.40
CA GLN A 32 -2.52 8.63 -1.21
C GLN A 32 -2.21 7.35 -0.45
N TYR A 33 -2.55 7.33 0.84
CA TYR A 33 -2.51 6.13 1.66
C TYR A 33 -3.93 5.76 2.06
N GLU A 34 -4.33 4.54 1.74
CA GLU A 34 -5.64 3.98 2.04
C GLU A 34 -5.49 2.92 3.13
N ARG A 35 -6.19 3.11 4.24
CA ARG A 35 -6.13 2.19 5.38
C ARG A 35 -6.73 0.84 4.99
N GLN A 36 -5.98 -0.23 5.25
CA GLN A 36 -6.41 -1.60 4.98
C GLN A 36 -6.84 -2.33 6.25
N THR A 37 -5.93 -2.48 7.21
CA THR A 37 -6.15 -3.35 8.37
C THR A 37 -5.68 -2.67 9.64
N VAL A 38 -6.44 -2.88 10.71
CA VAL A 38 -6.09 -2.46 12.07
C VAL A 38 -5.89 -3.73 12.89
N THR A 39 -4.66 -3.94 13.36
CA THR A 39 -4.28 -5.12 14.13
C THR A 39 -3.92 -4.68 15.56
N PRO A 40 -4.74 -5.01 16.56
CA PRO A 40 -4.40 -4.81 17.97
C PRO A 40 -3.17 -5.62 18.36
N TRP A 41 -2.36 -5.07 19.26
CA TRP A 41 -1.16 -5.71 19.78
C TRP A 41 -1.05 -5.55 21.30
N VAL A 42 0.08 -5.95 21.89
CA VAL A 42 0.36 -5.84 23.32
C VAL A 42 0.40 -4.38 23.78
N ASP A 43 0.17 -4.14 25.07
CA ASP A 43 0.30 -2.82 25.71
C ASP A 43 -0.51 -1.67 25.09
N ASP A 44 -1.72 -1.97 24.63
CA ASP A 44 -2.64 -0.98 24.02
C ASP A 44 -2.05 -0.34 22.75
N LEU A 45 -1.19 -1.08 22.05
CA LEU A 45 -0.65 -0.72 20.73
C LEU A 45 -1.52 -1.28 19.61
N TYR A 46 -1.53 -0.56 18.49
CA TYR A 46 -2.26 -0.90 17.29
C TYR A 46 -1.36 -0.67 16.08
N SER A 47 -1.21 -1.71 15.26
CA SER A 47 -0.59 -1.63 13.95
C SER A 47 -1.66 -1.33 12.92
N VAL A 48 -1.51 -0.25 12.16
CA VAL A 48 -2.43 0.16 11.10
C VAL A 48 -1.71 0.08 9.77
N ALA A 49 -2.14 -0.83 8.91
CA ALA A 49 -1.57 -1.03 7.57
C ALA A 49 -2.29 -0.15 6.55
N TYR A 50 -1.51 0.40 5.62
CA TYR A 50 -1.96 1.27 4.54
C TYR A 50 -1.39 0.80 3.21
N GLU A 51 -2.22 0.82 2.18
CA GLU A 51 -1.78 0.69 0.79
C GLU A 51 -1.58 2.08 0.20
N ARG A 52 -0.54 2.25 -0.62
CA ARG A 52 -0.33 3.48 -1.35
C ARG A 52 -1.04 3.40 -2.70
N THR A 53 -1.67 4.49 -3.11
CA THR A 53 -2.21 4.65 -4.46
C THR A 53 -1.52 5.83 -5.16
N TYR A 54 -1.42 5.78 -6.48
CA TYR A 54 -0.92 6.88 -7.32
C TYR A 54 -1.87 7.09 -8.48
N ARG A 55 -2.48 8.28 -8.55
CA ARG A 55 -3.53 8.62 -9.54
C ARG A 55 -4.64 7.55 -9.63
N GLY A 56 -5.03 7.00 -8.48
CA GLY A 56 -6.07 5.96 -8.37
C GLY A 56 -5.60 4.53 -8.68
N LEU A 57 -4.34 4.32 -9.06
CA LEU A 57 -3.80 2.97 -9.24
C LEU A 57 -3.14 2.47 -7.95
N PRO A 58 -3.34 1.19 -7.56
CA PRO A 58 -2.59 0.57 -6.47
C PRO A 58 -1.08 0.62 -6.72
N VAL A 59 -0.30 0.88 -5.66
CA VAL A 59 1.17 0.84 -5.70
C VAL A 59 1.66 -0.44 -5.04
N VAL A 60 2.07 -1.42 -5.85
CA VAL A 60 2.68 -2.66 -5.36
C VAL A 60 4.13 -2.37 -4.93
N GLY A 61 4.45 -2.67 -3.67
CA GLY A 61 5.74 -2.36 -3.04
C GLY A 61 5.84 -0.94 -2.47
N GLY A 62 4.70 -0.26 -2.29
CA GLY A 62 4.62 1.10 -1.74
C GLY A 62 3.82 1.22 -0.44
N ASP A 63 3.44 0.10 0.17
CA ASP A 63 2.65 0.04 1.40
C ASP A 63 3.39 0.64 2.61
N ALA A 64 2.62 0.89 3.67
CA ALA A 64 3.11 1.46 4.90
C ALA A 64 2.38 0.92 6.12
N VAL A 65 3.04 0.98 7.27
CA VAL A 65 2.48 0.62 8.57
C VAL A 65 2.73 1.76 9.55
N VAL A 66 1.71 2.10 10.32
CA VAL A 66 1.82 3.02 11.45
C VAL A 66 1.50 2.28 12.74
N LEU A 67 2.43 2.33 13.70
CA LEU A 67 2.20 1.84 15.04
C LEU A 67 1.76 3.01 15.92
N ALA A 68 0.57 2.91 16.52
CA ALA A 68 0.02 3.92 17.41
C ALA A 68 -0.51 3.30 18.71
N ASP A 69 -0.53 4.08 19.79
CA ASP A 69 -1.10 3.63 21.06
C ASP A 69 -2.55 4.09 21.24
N GLY A 70 -3.26 3.46 22.19
CA GLY A 70 -4.64 3.81 22.54
C GLY A 70 -4.81 5.19 23.17
N LYS A 71 -3.73 5.93 23.40
CA LYS A 71 -3.75 7.35 23.81
C LYS A 71 -3.63 8.28 22.60
N GLY A 72 -3.64 7.75 21.38
CA GLY A 72 -3.57 8.51 20.14
C GLY A 72 -2.18 9.04 19.80
N ARG A 73 -1.11 8.37 20.27
CA ARG A 73 0.28 8.72 19.93
C ARG A 73 0.83 7.75 18.90
N VAL A 74 1.40 8.31 17.82
CA VAL A 74 2.22 7.54 16.88
C VAL A 74 3.53 7.17 17.57
N ARG A 75 3.87 5.88 17.50
CA ARG A 75 5.06 5.30 18.13
C ARG A 75 6.14 4.96 17.10
N ALA A 76 5.72 4.52 15.92
CA ALA A 76 6.62 4.26 14.80
C ALA A 76 5.87 4.35 13.47
N THR A 77 6.63 4.63 12.42
CA THR A 77 6.17 4.58 11.03
C THR A 77 7.16 3.74 10.23
N GLN A 78 6.64 2.96 9.28
CA GLN A 78 7.46 2.20 8.34
C GLN A 78 6.79 2.26 6.98
N SER A 79 7.58 2.44 5.92
CA SER A 79 7.10 2.31 4.55
C SER A 79 8.01 1.37 3.77
N ALA A 80 7.42 0.61 2.84
CA ALA A 80 8.14 -0.27 1.93
C ALA A 80 9.09 0.50 1.01
N THR A 81 8.81 1.78 0.75
CA THR A 81 9.64 2.60 -0.13
C THR A 81 9.53 4.09 0.18
N ASN A 82 10.63 4.82 -0.01
CA ASN A 82 10.66 6.28 -0.08
C ASN A 82 10.79 6.79 -1.53
N ALA A 83 10.67 5.90 -2.51
CA ALA A 83 10.80 6.27 -3.92
C ALA A 83 9.69 7.25 -4.32
N ARG A 84 10.08 8.25 -5.11
CA ARG A 84 9.14 9.18 -5.73
C ARG A 84 8.53 8.53 -6.96
N ILE A 85 7.21 8.53 -7.03
CA ILE A 85 6.49 8.02 -8.21
C ILE A 85 6.26 9.17 -9.19
N SER A 86 6.67 8.97 -10.43
CA SER A 86 6.48 9.93 -11.54
C SER A 86 6.06 9.24 -12.84
N THR A 87 5.44 8.06 -12.73
CA THR A 87 5.14 7.20 -13.88
C THR A 87 3.89 7.68 -14.62
N GLN A 88 3.85 7.50 -15.94
CA GLN A 88 2.62 7.67 -16.72
C GLN A 88 1.66 6.49 -16.47
N VAL A 89 0.36 6.77 -16.38
CA VAL A 89 -0.66 5.76 -16.06
C VAL A 89 -1.42 5.24 -17.28
N GLN A 90 -1.00 5.63 -18.49
CA GLN A 90 -1.55 5.10 -19.73
C GLN A 90 -0.78 3.84 -20.15
N PRO A 91 -1.41 2.66 -20.20
CA PRO A 91 -0.75 1.45 -20.64
C PRO A 91 -0.46 1.51 -22.15
N THR A 92 0.77 1.15 -22.51
CA THR A 92 1.19 0.89 -23.90
C THR A 92 1.09 -0.60 -24.26
N VAL A 93 1.05 -1.47 -23.25
CA VAL A 93 0.86 -2.92 -23.39
C VAL A 93 -0.58 -3.25 -23.02
N ALA A 94 -1.29 -3.95 -23.91
CA ALA A 94 -2.65 -4.42 -23.64
C ALA A 94 -2.66 -5.50 -22.55
N ALA A 95 -3.73 -5.52 -21.74
CA ALA A 95 -3.90 -6.49 -20.65
C ALA A 95 -3.77 -7.95 -21.12
N SER A 96 -4.42 -8.31 -22.24
CA SER A 96 -4.37 -9.66 -22.79
C SER A 96 -2.96 -10.10 -23.16
N ALA A 97 -2.13 -9.20 -23.69
CA ALA A 97 -0.74 -9.48 -24.01
C ALA A 97 0.10 -9.71 -22.74
N ALA A 98 -0.18 -8.94 -21.68
CA ALA A 98 0.46 -9.14 -20.38
C ALA A 98 0.05 -10.49 -19.75
N GLU A 99 -1.23 -10.87 -19.80
CA GLU A 99 -1.70 -12.17 -19.34
C GLU A 99 -1.02 -13.33 -20.08
N THR A 100 -0.96 -13.29 -21.41
CA THR A 100 -0.28 -14.33 -22.19
C THR A 100 1.18 -14.47 -21.76
N THR A 101 1.86 -13.34 -21.52
CA THR A 101 3.25 -13.33 -21.05
C THR A 101 3.37 -13.92 -19.63
N SER A 102 2.48 -13.54 -18.70
CA SER A 102 2.47 -14.07 -17.33
C SER A 102 2.25 -15.58 -17.31
N LYS A 103 1.28 -16.09 -18.09
CA LYS A 103 0.98 -17.53 -18.18
C LYS A 103 2.18 -18.34 -18.64
N ALA A 104 2.90 -17.84 -19.64
CA ALA A 104 4.07 -18.51 -20.19
C ALA A 104 5.24 -18.63 -19.20
N LYS A 105 5.19 -17.93 -18.05
CA LYS A 105 6.19 -18.01 -16.98
C LYS A 105 5.86 -19.02 -15.89
N LEU A 106 4.69 -19.67 -15.94
CA LEU A 106 4.25 -20.64 -14.94
C LEU A 106 4.26 -22.06 -15.52
N ALA A 107 4.58 -23.03 -14.67
CA ALA A 107 4.67 -24.44 -15.06
C ALA A 107 3.30 -25.05 -15.36
N SER A 108 2.26 -24.57 -14.68
CA SER A 108 0.85 -24.87 -14.91
C SER A 108 0.05 -23.60 -14.65
N VAL A 109 -1.01 -23.38 -15.42
CA VAL A 109 -1.98 -22.32 -15.17
C VAL A 109 -3.36 -22.93 -15.28
N ASP A 110 -4.07 -22.98 -14.16
CA ASP A 110 -5.42 -23.54 -14.14
C ASP A 110 -6.44 -22.47 -14.58
N ARG A 111 -6.29 -21.20 -14.16
CA ARG A 111 -7.19 -20.10 -14.56
C ARG A 111 -6.67 -18.71 -14.20
N VAL A 112 -6.76 -17.74 -15.12
CA VAL A 112 -6.67 -16.30 -14.76
C VAL A 112 -7.90 -15.90 -13.97
N GLU A 113 -7.72 -15.51 -12.72
CA GLU A 113 -8.79 -15.00 -11.88
C GLU A 113 -9.04 -13.51 -12.17
N SER A 114 -7.99 -12.71 -12.29
CA SER A 114 -8.11 -11.28 -12.57
C SER A 114 -6.81 -10.66 -13.10
N HIS A 115 -6.96 -9.50 -13.74
CA HIS A 115 -5.85 -8.61 -14.04
C HIS A 115 -6.21 -7.17 -13.66
N ARG A 116 -5.22 -6.39 -13.23
CA ARG A 116 -5.40 -4.95 -12.99
C ARG A 116 -4.13 -4.17 -13.28
N LEU A 117 -4.31 -2.90 -13.61
CA LEU A 117 -3.21 -1.98 -13.82
C LEU A 117 -2.73 -1.46 -12.46
N VAL A 118 -1.42 -1.51 -12.23
CA VAL A 118 -0.79 -1.08 -10.98
C VAL A 118 0.46 -0.25 -11.27
N VAL A 119 0.87 0.56 -10.31
CA VAL A 119 2.24 1.06 -10.27
C VAL A 119 3.06 0.09 -9.45
N ARG A 120 4.16 -0.42 -10.02
CA ARG A 120 5.08 -1.29 -9.30
C ARG A 120 6.31 -0.49 -8.89
N VAL A 121 6.61 -0.49 -7.60
CA VAL A 121 7.87 0.03 -7.06
C VAL A 121 8.77 -1.13 -6.69
N LYS A 122 9.98 -1.14 -7.26
CA LYS A 122 11.02 -2.12 -6.91
C LYS A 122 12.39 -1.49 -7.12
N ASP A 123 13.31 -1.71 -6.18
CA ASP A 123 14.69 -1.23 -6.26
C ASP A 123 14.78 0.30 -6.52
N GLY A 124 13.89 1.06 -5.88
CA GLY A 124 13.82 2.52 -6.01
C GLY A 124 13.23 3.05 -7.33
N ARG A 125 12.70 2.18 -8.20
CA ARG A 125 12.13 2.55 -9.51
C ARG A 125 10.63 2.27 -9.56
N SER A 126 9.87 3.20 -10.12
CA SER A 126 8.42 3.07 -10.33
C SER A 126 8.09 2.85 -11.81
N ASN A 127 7.34 1.80 -12.12
CA ASN A 127 6.88 1.50 -13.49
C ASN A 127 5.40 1.12 -13.50
N LEU A 128 4.74 1.36 -14.62
CA LEU A 128 3.37 0.89 -14.85
C LEU A 128 3.43 -0.60 -15.18
N ALA A 129 2.61 -1.41 -14.54
CA ALA A 129 2.60 -2.85 -14.72
C ALA A 129 1.17 -3.41 -14.71
N TRP A 130 1.01 -4.57 -15.33
CA TRP A 130 -0.17 -5.40 -15.14
C TRP A 130 0.13 -6.42 -14.04
N GLU A 131 -0.71 -6.43 -13.01
CA GLU A 131 -0.77 -7.52 -12.04
C GLU A 131 -1.79 -8.53 -12.55
N THR A 132 -1.41 -9.81 -12.58
CA THR A 132 -2.24 -10.92 -13.03
C THR A 132 -2.26 -11.99 -11.96
N VAL A 133 -3.45 -12.39 -11.51
CA VAL A 133 -3.65 -13.54 -10.62
C VAL A 133 -4.14 -14.70 -11.47
N VAL A 134 -3.42 -15.81 -11.44
CA VAL A 134 -3.55 -16.94 -12.38
C VAL A 134 -3.39 -18.29 -11.70
#